data_AF-A0A935FAS9-F1
#
_entry.id   AF-A0A935FAS9-F1
#
_cell.length_a   1.000
_cell.length_b   1.000
_cell.length_c   1.000
_cell.angle_alpha   90.00
_cell.angle_beta   90.00
_cell.angle_gamma   90.00
#
_symmetry.space_group_name_H-M   'P 1'
#
loop_
_entity.id
_entity.type
_entity.pdbx_description
1 polymer ?
#
loop_
_entity_poly.entity_id
_entity_poly.type
_entity_poly.pdbx_seq_one_letter_code
_entity_poly.pdbx_strand_id
1 'polypeptide(L)'
;MQYLPASKIRFGFRAEKYKDAKGVIIPLQQAGGFHVNGFSLNADFIPLPSISFRVEGRYLQAANSLFNRNNNPVKNNCSLLASLAVGF
;
A
#
# COMPACT_ATOMS: atom_id res chain seq x y z
N MET A 1 0.40 1.50 -13.65
CA MET A 1 -0.37 1.98 -14.83
C MET A 1 -1.55 2.79 -14.32
N GLN A 2 -1.89 3.90 -14.97
CA GLN A 2 -2.95 4.81 -14.55
C GLN A 2 -4.02 4.91 -15.63
N TYR A 3 -5.31 4.86 -15.26
CA TYR A 3 -6.46 4.99 -16.17
C TYR A 3 -7.27 6.25 -15.83
N LEU A 4 -7.71 7.00 -16.84
CA LEU A 4 -8.39 8.31 -16.74
C LEU A 4 -9.79 8.27 -17.38
N PRO A 5 -10.81 7.67 -16.73
CA PRO A 5 -12.15 7.51 -17.31
C PRO A 5 -12.99 8.80 -17.37
N ALA A 6 -12.59 9.86 -16.68
CA ALA A 6 -13.14 11.21 -16.79
C ALA A 6 -12.08 12.19 -16.27
N SER A 7 -12.01 13.44 -16.73
CA SER A 7 -10.98 14.41 -16.28
C SER A 7 -10.89 14.59 -14.75
N LYS A 8 -11.95 14.20 -14.02
CA LYS A 8 -12.09 14.28 -12.57
C LYS A 8 -11.82 12.98 -11.81
N ILE A 9 -11.69 11.84 -12.48
CA ILE A 9 -11.46 10.54 -11.83
C ILE A 9 -10.18 9.92 -12.37
N ARG A 10 -9.32 9.45 -11.45
CA ARG A 10 -8.08 8.76 -11.80
C ARG A 10 -7.99 7.46 -11.04
N PHE A 11 -7.55 6.42 -11.71
CA PHE A 11 -7.28 5.13 -11.08
C PHE A 11 -5.83 4.75 -11.29
N GLY A 12 -5.20 4.17 -10.27
CA GLY A 12 -3.84 3.67 -10.37
C GLY A 12 -3.70 2.32 -9.70
N PHE A 13 -2.91 1.47 -10.33
CA PHE A 13 -2.49 0.19 -9.78
C PHE A 13 -0.97 0.18 -9.61
N ARG A 14 -0.52 -0.39 -8.49
CA ARG A 14 0.88 -0.58 -8.16
C ARG A 14 1.11 -2.02 -7.67
N ALA A 15 2.13 -2.67 -8.19
CA ALA A 15 2.70 -3.88 -7.62
C ALA A 15 3.96 -3.49 -6.83
N GLU A 16 4.16 -4.12 -5.67
CA GLU A 16 5.19 -3.79 -4.70
C GLU A 16 6.01 -5.04 -4.36
N LYS A 17 7.33 -4.89 -4.28
CA LYS A 17 8.24 -5.98 -3.91
C LYS A 17 9.37 -5.41 -3.06
N TYR A 18 9.42 -5.85 -1.81
CA TYR A 18 10.42 -5.45 -0.84
C TYR A 18 11.26 -6.67 -0.46
N LYS A 19 12.57 -6.54 -0.59
CA LYS A 19 13.54 -7.60 -0.32
C LYS A 19 14.76 -7.03 0.38
N ASP A 20 15.05 -7.56 1.56
CA ASP A 20 16.29 -7.32 2.28
C ASP A 20 16.76 -8.66 2.88
N ALA A 21 17.45 -9.42 2.03
CA ALA A 21 17.94 -10.76 2.37
C ALA A 21 19.05 -10.73 3.44
N LYS A 22 19.76 -9.60 3.58
CA LYS A 22 20.86 -9.44 4.54
C LYS A 22 20.43 -8.75 5.84
N GLY A 23 19.19 -8.27 5.92
CA GLY A 23 18.64 -7.61 7.11
C GLY A 23 19.35 -6.30 7.46
N VAL A 24 19.88 -5.59 6.47
CA VAL A 24 20.64 -4.33 6.68
C VAL A 24 19.69 -3.18 7.03
N ILE A 25 18.50 -3.14 6.40
CA ILE A 25 17.49 -2.11 6.59
C ILE A 25 16.49 -2.56 7.65
N ILE A 26 16.01 -3.80 7.54
CA ILE A 26 15.05 -4.38 8.49
C ILE A 26 15.71 -5.58 9.15
N PRO A 27 16.32 -5.40 10.34
CA PRO A 27 16.98 -6.48 11.05
C PRO A 27 15.94 -7.47 11.55
N LEU A 28 15.89 -8.65 10.91
CA LEU A 28 15.02 -9.76 11.31
C LEU A 28 15.90 -10.93 11.78
N GLN A 29 15.44 -11.62 12.83
CA GLN A 29 16.12 -12.81 13.36
C GLN A 29 15.79 -14.10 12.59
N GLN A 30 14.85 -14.06 11.64
CA GLN A 30 14.40 -15.24 10.88
C GLN A 30 15.29 -15.52 9.67
N ALA A 31 15.56 -16.81 9.43
CA ALA A 31 16.29 -17.26 8.24
C ALA A 31 15.56 -16.83 6.96
N GLY A 32 16.29 -16.20 6.02
CA GLY A 32 15.75 -15.71 4.75
C GLY A 32 15.51 -14.20 4.66
N GLY A 33 15.68 -13.45 5.77
CA GLY A 33 15.60 -11.99 5.77
C GLY A 33 14.20 -11.42 5.55
N PHE A 34 14.11 -10.13 5.22
CA PHE A 34 12.85 -9.45 4.97
C PHE A 34 12.41 -9.66 3.51
N HIS A 35 11.24 -10.25 3.31
CA HIS A 35 10.64 -10.43 2.00
C HIS A 35 9.13 -10.20 2.07
N VAL A 36 8.66 -9.17 1.36
CA VAL A 36 7.25 -8.78 1.29
C VAL A 36 6.88 -8.44 -0.15
N ASN A 37 5.84 -9.06 -0.67
CA ASN A 37 5.22 -8.67 -1.93
C ASN A 37 3.90 -7.96 -1.63
N GLY A 38 3.43 -7.11 -2.53
CA GLY A 38 2.14 -6.45 -2.36
C GLY A 38 1.58 -5.86 -3.62
N PHE A 39 0.39 -5.32 -3.47
CA PHE A 39 -0.22 -4.48 -4.48
C PHE A 39 -1.11 -3.43 -3.83
N SER A 40 -1.26 -2.30 -4.52
CA SER A 40 -2.17 -1.23 -4.13
C SER A 40 -3.00 -0.75 -5.32
N LEU A 41 -4.23 -0.37 -5.02
CA LEU A 41 -5.19 0.25 -5.92
C LEU A 41 -5.58 1.60 -5.34
N ASN A 42 -5.44 2.67 -6.11
CA ASN A 42 -5.90 4.00 -5.75
C ASN A 42 -6.99 4.48 -6.71
N ALA A 43 -7.97 5.17 -6.14
CA ALA A 43 -9.04 5.88 -6.84
C ALA A 43 -9.06 7.32 -6.34
N ASP A 44 -8.84 8.26 -7.25
CA ASP A 44 -8.80 9.69 -6.99
C ASP A 44 -10.00 10.36 -7.63
N PHE A 45 -10.72 11.16 -6.84
CA PHE A 45 -11.80 12.02 -7.31
C PHE A 45 -11.44 13.49 -7.05
N ILE A 46 -11.39 14.27 -8.11
CA ILE A 46 -10.98 15.69 -8.11
C ILE A 46 -12.15 16.50 -8.67
N PRO A 47 -13.17 16.82 -7.85
CA PRO A 47 -14.35 17.56 -8.30
C PRO A 47 -14.02 19.00 -8.71
N LEU A 48 -13.04 19.60 -8.02
CA LEU A 48 -12.55 20.98 -8.19
C LEU A 48 -11.01 20.99 -8.12
N PRO A 49 -10.31 21.95 -8.75
CA PRO A 49 -8.84 22.03 -8.67
C PRO A 49 -8.29 22.17 -7.24
N SER A 50 -9.09 22.75 -6.33
CA SER A 50 -8.75 22.94 -4.92
C SER A 50 -9.17 21.78 -4.01
N ILE A 51 -9.89 20.77 -4.50
CA ILE A 51 -10.39 19.66 -3.67
C ILE A 51 -10.07 18.32 -4.34
N SER A 52 -9.39 17.43 -3.62
CA SER A 52 -9.17 16.06 -4.07
C SER A 52 -9.45 15.05 -2.96
N PHE A 53 -10.15 13.98 -3.31
CA PHE A 53 -10.43 12.83 -2.46
C PHE A 53 -9.75 11.58 -3.03
N ARG A 54 -9.07 10.81 -2.17
CA ARG A 54 -8.42 9.56 -2.56
C ARG A 54 -8.90 8.43 -1.67
N VAL A 55 -9.14 7.27 -2.28
CA VAL A 55 -9.28 5.99 -1.59
C VAL A 55 -8.16 5.07 -2.07
N GLU A 56 -7.46 4.42 -1.14
CA GLU A 56 -6.42 3.45 -1.44
C GLU A 56 -6.70 2.13 -0.70
N GLY A 57 -6.79 1.04 -1.47
CA GLY A 57 -6.73 -0.31 -0.95
C GLY A 57 -5.33 -0.88 -1.17
N ARG A 58 -4.70 -1.43 -0.12
CA ARG A 58 -3.38 -2.05 -0.20
C ARG A 58 -3.38 -3.41 0.48
N TYR A 59 -2.71 -4.36 -0.17
CA TYR A 59 -2.48 -5.70 0.34
C TYR A 59 -0.98 -6.02 0.31
N LEU A 60 -0.46 -6.52 1.44
CA LEU A 60 0.90 -6.99 1.59
C LEU A 60 0.92 -8.43 2.08
N GLN A 61 1.83 -9.22 1.52
CA GLN A 61 2.06 -10.62 1.85
C GLN A 61 3.56 -10.83 2.08
N ALA A 62 3.90 -11.24 3.30
CA ALA A 62 5.23 -11.63 3.70
C ALA A 62 5.46 -13.14 3.55
N ALA A 63 6.72 -13.56 3.41
CA ALA A 63 7.10 -14.98 3.46
C ALA A 63 6.94 -15.56 4.89
N ASN A 64 7.31 -14.76 5.88
CA ASN A 64 7.25 -15.06 7.31
C ASN A 64 6.18 -14.21 8.02
N SER A 65 5.83 -14.54 9.26
CA SER A 65 4.86 -13.78 10.05
C SER A 65 5.47 -12.47 10.57
N LEU A 66 5.47 -11.44 9.71
CA LEU A 66 6.07 -10.13 9.98
C LEU A 66 5.07 -9.09 10.50
N PHE A 67 3.77 -9.30 10.24
CA PHE A 67 2.73 -8.36 10.66
C PHE A 67 2.09 -8.83 11.96
N ASN A 68 1.45 -7.91 12.66
CA ASN A 68 0.70 -8.22 13.88
C ASN A 68 -0.78 -7.89 13.66
N ARG A 69 -1.67 -8.82 14.01
CA ARG A 69 -3.12 -8.62 14.04
C ARG A 69 -3.64 -9.15 15.37
N ASN A 70 -4.16 -8.26 16.20
CA ASN A 70 -4.71 -8.60 17.52
C ASN A 70 -3.71 -9.41 18.37
N ASN A 71 -2.46 -8.92 18.47
CA ASN A 71 -1.34 -9.60 19.14
C ASN A 71 -0.89 -10.94 18.53
N ASN A 72 -1.43 -11.34 17.38
CA ASN A 72 -1.02 -12.56 16.70
C ASN A 72 -0.12 -12.24 15.49
N PRO A 73 1.05 -12.89 15.38
CA PRO A 73 1.90 -12.80 14.21
C PRO A 73 1.19 -13.38 12.97
N VAL A 74 1.04 -12.57 11.94
CA VAL A 74 0.39 -12.95 10.67
C VAL A 74 1.27 -12.60 9.48
N LYS A 75 1.07 -13.30 8.37
CA LYS A 75 1.86 -13.12 7.15
C LYS A 75 1.33 -12.05 6.21
N ASN A 76 0.15 -11.46 6.49
CA ASN A 76 -0.45 -10.47 5.60
C ASN A 76 -0.98 -9.23 6.32
N ASN A 77 -1.06 -8.15 5.56
CA ASN A 77 -1.66 -6.90 5.97
C ASN A 77 -2.56 -6.40 4.84
N CYS A 78 -3.82 -6.14 5.16
CA CYS A 78 -4.77 -5.51 4.27
C CYS A 78 -5.20 -4.19 4.90
N SER A 79 -5.07 -3.10 4.15
CA SER A 79 -5.41 -1.76 4.62
C SER A 79 -6.28 -1.04 3.59
N LEU A 80 -7.30 -0.35 4.07
CA LEU A 80 -8.13 0.56 3.30
C LEU A 80 -8.02 1.94 3.93
N LEU A 81 -7.58 2.93 3.16
CA LEU A 81 -7.37 4.30 3.60
C LEU A 81 -8.16 5.25 2.70
N ALA A 82 -8.63 6.34 3.29
CA ALA A 82 -9.22 7.46 2.57
C ALA A 82 -8.58 8.77 3.02
N SER A 83 -8.42 9.72 2.10
CA SER A 83 -7.91 11.05 2.40
C SER A 83 -8.61 12.13 1.60
N LEU A 84 -8.68 13.33 2.17
CA LEU A 84 -9.22 14.55 1.56
C LEU A 84 -8.15 15.64 1.65
N ALA A 85 -7.88 16.31 0.53
CA ALA A 85 -7.01 17.47 0.47
C ALA A 85 -7.80 18.68 -0.02
N VAL A 86 -7.55 19.83 0.60
CA VAL A 86 -8.15 21.14 0.29
C VAL A 86 -7.02 22.16 0.11
N GLY A 87 -7.03 22.88 -1.01
CA GLY A 87 -6.12 23.99 -1.31
C GLY A 87 -6.84 25.33 -1.29
N PHE A 88 -6.13 26.39 -0.92
CA PHE A 88 -6.63 27.77 -0.78
C PHE A 88 -5.82 28.73 -1.65
#